data_AF-A0A7J8DAD8-F1
#
_entry.id   AF-A0A7J8DAD8-F1
#
_cell.length_a   1.000
_cell.length_b   1.000
_cell.length_c   1.000
_cell.angle_alpha   90.00
_cell.angle_beta   90.00
_cell.angle_gamma   90.00
#
_symmetry.space_group_name_H-M   'P 1'
#
loop_
_entity.id
_entity.type
_entity.pdbx_description
1 polymer ?
#
loop_
_entity_poly.entity_id
_entity_poly.type
_entity_poly.pdbx_seq_one_letter_code
_entity_poly.pdbx_strand_id
1 'polypeptide(L)'
;MFPVLPQCLCPEMPLPSVLLTVELLSLLVDHEKLAPQLCSHSGCLLLLLYMYITSRPDQVASDTQWLRLEQEAVWLLAKLGVQSPSSPVTGSNCQCNMEVVRVLTVMLHRQWLTLRRAGGAPRTEQQKRTVRCLRDTVLLLHGLSQKDKLFTVHCVEVLHQYDQVMPGVSMLIRGLPDVTDCEEAALDDLCATETDVDDPDMDCG
;
A
#
# COMPACT_ATOMS: atom_id res chain seq x y z
N MET A 1 -2.60 -8.24 25.19
CA MET A 1 -3.53 -7.94 24.08
C MET A 1 -4.22 -6.65 24.46
N PHE A 2 -4.07 -5.57 23.69
CA PHE A 2 -4.63 -4.25 24.02
C PHE A 2 -6.08 -4.19 23.53
N PRO A 3 -7.12 -4.40 24.38
CA PRO A 3 -8.52 -4.46 23.92
C PRO A 3 -9.02 -3.13 23.35
N VAL A 4 -8.29 -2.04 23.60
CA VAL A 4 -8.64 -0.68 23.17
C VAL A 4 -8.17 -0.39 21.74
N LEU A 5 -7.09 -1.02 21.26
CA LEU A 5 -6.52 -0.70 19.95
C LEU A 5 -7.47 -0.98 18.77
N PRO A 6 -8.24 -2.09 18.74
CA PRO A 6 -9.24 -2.29 17.70
C PRO A 6 -10.34 -1.23 17.70
N GLN A 7 -10.73 -0.73 18.88
CA GLN A 7 -11.74 0.34 19.00
C GLN A 7 -11.22 1.66 18.43
N CYS A 8 -9.92 1.93 18.58
CA CYS A 8 -9.30 3.12 17.99
C CYS A 8 -9.26 3.11 16.45
N LEU A 9 -9.55 1.99 15.80
CA LEU A 9 -9.59 1.82 14.34
C LEU A 9 -11.02 1.58 13.82
N CYS A 10 -12.05 1.78 14.64
CA CYS A 10 -13.43 1.58 14.20
C CYS A 10 -13.90 2.72 13.28
N PRO A 11 -14.88 2.48 12.38
CA PRO A 11 -15.33 3.48 11.41
C PRO A 11 -15.87 4.78 12.03
N GLU A 12 -16.36 4.72 13.28
CA GLU A 12 -16.89 5.87 14.01
C GLU A 12 -15.79 6.79 14.57
N MET A 13 -14.53 6.35 14.57
CA MET A 13 -13.42 7.14 15.09
C MET A 13 -13.07 8.28 14.14
N PRO A 14 -12.83 9.50 14.67
CA PRO A 14 -12.24 10.57 13.88
C PRO A 14 -10.85 10.20 13.37
N LEU A 15 -10.51 10.64 12.16
CA LEU A 15 -9.22 10.40 11.55
C LEU A 15 -8.03 10.80 12.44
N PRO A 16 -8.04 11.95 13.15
CA PRO A 16 -6.93 12.29 14.04
C PRO A 16 -6.65 11.21 15.11
N SER A 17 -7.68 10.53 15.63
CA SER A 17 -7.51 9.46 16.61
C SER A 17 -6.93 8.20 15.98
N VAL A 18 -7.38 7.85 14.78
CA VAL A 18 -6.82 6.74 13.99
C VAL A 18 -5.35 7.01 13.66
N LEU A 19 -5.03 8.22 13.21
CA LEU A 19 -3.67 8.62 12.89
C LEU A 19 -2.72 8.49 14.08
N LEU A 20 -3.10 9.01 15.26
CA LEU A 20 -2.30 8.85 16.49
C LEU A 20 -2.10 7.38 16.85
N THR A 21 -3.10 6.53 16.60
CA THR A 21 -3.00 5.09 16.83
C THR A 21 -1.97 4.48 15.88
N VAL A 22 -2.00 4.81 14.59
CA VAL A 22 -1.02 4.30 13.61
C VAL A 22 0.39 4.81 13.91
N GLU A 23 0.56 6.10 14.26
CA GLU A 23 1.85 6.67 14.67
C GLU A 23 2.41 5.92 15.89
N LEU A 24 1.57 5.63 16.89
CA LEU A 24 1.97 4.82 18.05
C LEU A 24 2.38 3.40 17.63
N LEU A 25 1.62 2.74 16.76
CA LEU A 25 1.97 1.42 16.24
C LEU A 25 3.31 1.43 15.50
N SER A 26 3.58 2.45 14.68
CA SER A 26 4.84 2.64 13.95
C SER A 26 6.05 2.78 14.87
N LEU A 27 5.87 3.28 16.10
CA LEU A 27 6.92 3.36 17.12
C LEU A 27 7.12 2.04 17.86
N LEU A 28 6.06 1.25 18.01
CA LEU A 28 6.07 0.01 18.79
C LEU A 28 6.41 -1.24 17.96
N VAL A 29 6.25 -1.17 16.64
CA VAL A 29 6.42 -2.30 15.73
C VAL A 29 7.85 -2.84 15.69
N ASP A 30 8.83 -2.03 16.08
CA ASP A 30 10.24 -2.42 16.18
C ASP A 30 10.49 -3.46 17.29
N HIS A 31 9.50 -3.71 18.14
CA HIS A 31 9.57 -4.71 19.18
C HIS A 31 9.11 -6.08 18.66
N GLU A 32 10.01 -7.07 18.62
CA GLU A 32 9.80 -8.42 18.02
C GLU A 32 8.51 -9.12 18.49
N LYS A 33 8.09 -8.90 19.74
CA LYS A 33 6.86 -9.51 20.30
C LYS A 33 5.57 -8.81 19.88
N LEU A 34 5.64 -7.57 19.41
CA LEU A 34 4.46 -6.74 19.08
C LEU A 34 4.09 -6.84 17.60
N ALA A 35 5.06 -6.93 16.69
CA ALA A 35 4.79 -7.06 15.26
C ALA A 35 3.84 -8.22 14.91
N PRO A 36 4.01 -9.45 15.46
CA PRO A 36 3.07 -10.55 15.20
C PRO A 36 1.67 -10.31 15.79
N GLN A 37 1.53 -9.44 16.79
CA GLN A 37 0.22 -9.16 17.42
C GLN A 37 -0.65 -8.21 16.60
N LEU A 38 -0.06 -7.50 15.63
CA LEU A 38 -0.83 -6.62 14.73
C LEU A 38 -1.71 -7.41 13.76
N CYS A 39 -1.29 -8.64 13.46
CA CYS A 39 -2.03 -9.60 12.65
C CYS A 39 -2.50 -10.77 13.53
N SER A 40 -3.80 -10.82 13.84
CA SER A 40 -4.39 -11.91 14.62
C SER A 40 -5.72 -12.36 14.03
N HIS A 41 -6.10 -13.62 14.27
CA HIS A 41 -7.33 -14.20 13.70
C HIS A 41 -8.63 -13.52 14.16
N SER A 42 -8.61 -12.82 15.31
CA SER A 42 -9.77 -12.13 15.88
C SER A 42 -9.37 -10.70 16.27
N GLY A 43 -9.82 -9.71 15.52
CA GLY A 43 -9.45 -8.29 15.76
C GLY A 43 -8.11 -7.89 15.16
N CYS A 44 -7.81 -8.33 13.93
CA CYS A 44 -6.61 -7.92 13.19
C CYS A 44 -6.55 -6.39 13.00
N LEU A 45 -5.54 -5.74 13.60
CA LEU A 45 -5.39 -4.29 13.53
C LEU A 45 -5.05 -3.81 12.12
N LEU A 46 -4.25 -4.59 11.38
CA LEU A 46 -3.93 -4.28 9.98
C LEU A 46 -5.18 -4.28 9.12
N LEU A 47 -6.04 -5.30 9.27
CA LEU A 47 -7.29 -5.37 8.52
C LEU A 47 -8.20 -4.16 8.84
N LEU A 48 -8.36 -3.82 10.12
CA LEU A 48 -9.16 -2.66 10.52
C LEU A 48 -8.61 -1.36 9.93
N LEU A 49 -7.29 -1.17 9.95
CA LEU A 49 -6.63 -0.02 9.34
C LEU A 49 -6.89 0.04 7.82
N TYR A 50 -6.75 -1.08 7.11
CA TYR A 50 -6.96 -1.13 5.67
C TYR A 50 -8.42 -0.82 5.31
N MET A 51 -9.37 -1.35 6.07
CA MET A 51 -10.79 -1.05 5.90
C MET A 51 -11.09 0.43 6.19
N TYR A 52 -10.47 1.02 7.21
CA TYR A 52 -10.64 2.45 7.51
C TYR A 52 -10.09 3.34 6.38
N ILE A 53 -8.88 3.05 5.88
CA ILE A 53 -8.26 3.79 4.77
C ILE A 53 -9.09 3.64 3.49
N THR A 54 -9.55 2.43 3.16
CA THR A 54 -10.32 2.19 1.93
C THR A 54 -11.71 2.85 2.00
N SER A 55 -12.43 2.71 3.12
CA SER A 55 -13.79 3.26 3.26
C SER A 55 -13.84 4.77 3.50
N ARG A 56 -12.75 5.38 4.01
CA ARG A 56 -12.68 6.80 4.39
C ARG A 56 -13.93 7.30 5.14
N PRO A 57 -14.26 6.73 6.32
CA PRO A 57 -15.53 7.00 6.98
C PRO A 57 -15.62 8.43 7.55
N ASP A 58 -14.49 9.03 7.93
CA ASP A 58 -14.44 10.41 8.40
C ASP A 58 -14.51 11.40 7.22
N GLN A 59 -15.73 11.86 6.93
CA GLN A 59 -16.01 12.81 5.85
C GLN A 59 -15.62 14.26 6.19
N VAL A 60 -15.32 14.58 7.45
CA VAL A 60 -14.91 15.94 7.85
C VAL A 60 -13.40 16.13 7.79
N ALA A 61 -12.63 15.04 7.70
CA ALA A 61 -11.18 15.08 7.55
C ALA A 61 -10.75 15.64 6.19
N SER A 62 -9.74 16.50 6.20
CA SER A 62 -9.14 17.08 4.99
C SER A 62 -8.29 16.07 4.21
N ASP A 63 -8.08 16.32 2.92
CA ASP A 63 -7.17 15.51 2.09
C ASP A 63 -5.75 15.45 2.65
N THR A 64 -5.30 16.52 3.31
CA THR A 64 -3.97 16.55 3.94
C THR A 64 -3.85 15.59 5.13
N GLN A 65 -4.93 15.45 5.90
CA GLN A 65 -5.01 14.51 7.01
C GLN A 65 -5.07 13.07 6.51
N TRP A 66 -5.86 12.82 5.46
CA TRP A 66 -5.89 11.52 4.80
C TRP A 66 -4.53 11.11 4.23
N LEU A 67 -3.84 12.03 3.54
CA LEU A 67 -2.49 11.75 3.03
C LEU A 67 -1.53 11.39 4.17
N ARG A 68 -1.61 12.06 5.32
CA ARG A 68 -0.74 11.76 6.46
C ARG A 68 -1.01 10.35 7.01
N LEU A 69 -2.27 9.94 7.12
CA LEU A 69 -2.61 8.57 7.53
C LEU A 69 -2.08 7.54 6.53
N GLU A 70 -2.23 7.80 5.22
CA GLU A 70 -1.70 6.96 4.16
C GLU A 70 -0.17 6.82 4.25
N GLN A 71 0.55 7.91 4.49
CA GLN A 71 2.00 7.91 4.68
C GLN A 71 2.43 7.08 5.90
N GLU A 72 1.77 7.28 7.05
CA GLU A 72 2.07 6.52 8.26
C GLU A 72 1.76 5.03 8.11
N ALA A 73 0.70 4.69 7.36
CA ALA A 73 0.38 3.30 7.06
C ALA A 73 1.45 2.65 6.17
N VAL A 74 1.90 3.33 5.10
CA VAL A 74 2.99 2.84 4.24
C VAL A 74 4.27 2.64 5.05
N TRP A 75 4.60 3.60 5.92
CA TRP A 75 5.75 3.51 6.81
C TRP A 75 5.68 2.32 7.77
N LEU A 76 4.53 2.11 8.43
CA LEU A 76 4.28 0.97 9.31
C LEU A 76 4.47 -0.36 8.57
N LEU A 77 3.91 -0.48 7.36
CA LEU A 77 3.99 -1.70 6.54
C LEU A 77 5.40 -1.96 6.03
N ALA A 78 6.12 -0.92 5.61
CA ALA A 78 7.52 -1.04 5.22
C ALA A 78 8.38 -1.55 6.38
N LYS A 79 8.18 -1.02 7.61
CA LYS A 79 8.87 -1.52 8.82
C LYS A 79 8.57 -3.00 9.08
N LEU A 80 7.31 -3.40 9.00
CA LEU A 80 6.89 -4.79 9.16
C LEU A 80 7.55 -5.72 8.13
N GLY A 81 7.63 -5.26 6.88
CA GLY A 81 8.23 -6.01 5.77
C GLY A 81 9.75 -6.17 5.87
N VAL A 82 10.46 -5.25 6.52
CA VAL A 82 11.93 -5.29 6.68
C VAL A 82 12.36 -6.13 7.89
N GLN A 83 11.62 -6.07 9.00
CA GLN A 83 12.10 -6.58 10.29
C GLN A 83 11.78 -8.06 10.58
N SER A 84 10.90 -8.69 9.80
CA SER A 84 10.37 -10.01 10.15
C SER A 84 10.75 -11.09 9.14
N PRO A 85 11.51 -12.15 9.52
CA PRO A 85 11.72 -13.32 8.67
C PRO A 85 10.41 -14.10 8.43
N SER A 86 9.42 -13.93 9.31
CA SER A 86 8.03 -14.34 9.14
C SER A 86 7.15 -13.09 9.21
N SER A 87 7.08 -12.34 8.11
CA SER A 87 6.30 -11.10 8.07
C SER A 87 4.81 -11.39 8.29
N PRO A 88 4.13 -10.71 9.23
CA PRO A 88 2.69 -10.87 9.43
C PRO A 88 1.86 -10.46 8.21
N VAL A 89 2.48 -9.72 7.27
CA VAL A 89 1.91 -9.21 6.02
C VAL A 89 2.02 -10.23 4.87
N THR A 90 2.95 -11.19 4.94
CA THR A 90 3.18 -12.18 3.88
C THR A 90 3.40 -13.55 4.53
N GLY A 91 2.37 -14.40 4.54
CA GLY A 91 2.46 -15.78 5.06
C GLY A 91 1.56 -16.11 6.25
N SER A 92 0.72 -15.17 6.71
CA SER A 92 -0.38 -15.45 7.64
C SER A 92 -1.65 -15.91 6.87
N ASN A 93 -2.51 -16.70 7.49
CA ASN A 93 -3.83 -17.03 6.92
C ASN A 93 -4.87 -15.93 7.23
N CYS A 94 -4.43 -14.73 7.61
CA CYS A 94 -5.30 -13.62 7.93
C CYS A 94 -5.74 -12.88 6.66
N GLN A 95 -6.99 -12.41 6.63
CA GLN A 95 -7.54 -11.63 5.51
C GLN A 95 -6.72 -10.35 5.22
N CYS A 96 -5.99 -9.81 6.20
CA CYS A 96 -5.14 -8.64 5.94
C CYS A 96 -4.11 -8.86 4.83
N ASN A 97 -3.68 -10.10 4.56
CA ASN A 97 -2.72 -10.37 3.50
C ASN A 97 -3.31 -10.18 2.09
N MET A 98 -4.60 -10.45 1.92
CA MET A 98 -5.28 -10.18 0.65
C MET A 98 -5.59 -8.69 0.52
N GLU A 99 -6.04 -8.08 1.62
CA GLU A 99 -6.48 -6.69 1.65
C GLU A 99 -5.32 -5.67 1.57
N VAL A 100 -4.08 -6.07 1.86
CA VAL A 100 -2.91 -5.18 1.76
C VAL A 100 -2.71 -4.70 0.33
N VAL A 101 -2.82 -5.59 -0.67
CA VAL A 101 -2.70 -5.21 -2.07
C VAL A 101 -3.83 -4.25 -2.44
N ARG A 102 -5.06 -4.57 -2.04
CA ARG A 102 -6.24 -3.72 -2.29
C ARG A 102 -6.07 -2.31 -1.75
N VAL A 103 -5.69 -2.16 -0.48
CA VAL A 103 -5.55 -0.83 0.13
C VAL A 103 -4.45 -0.02 -0.55
N LEU A 104 -3.31 -0.64 -0.87
CA LEU A 104 -2.19 0.04 -1.53
C LEU A 104 -2.59 0.47 -2.96
N THR A 105 -3.28 -0.37 -3.72
CA THR A 105 -3.80 0.00 -5.05
C THR A 105 -4.80 1.16 -4.97
N VAL A 106 -5.70 1.16 -3.97
CA VAL A 106 -6.64 2.26 -3.75
C VAL A 106 -5.93 3.56 -3.38
N MET A 107 -4.90 3.49 -2.53
CA MET A 107 -4.07 4.65 -2.15
C MET A 107 -3.33 5.21 -3.37
N LEU A 108 -2.67 4.36 -4.15
CA LEU A 108 -2.00 4.76 -5.39
C LEU A 108 -2.97 5.46 -6.34
N HIS A 109 -4.15 4.90 -6.56
CA HIS A 109 -5.16 5.50 -7.43
C HIS A 109 -5.52 6.93 -6.99
N ARG A 110 -5.78 7.14 -5.70
CA ARG A 110 -6.16 8.45 -5.14
C ARG A 110 -5.03 9.47 -5.26
N GLN A 111 -3.82 9.06 -4.91
CA GLN A 111 -2.64 9.93 -4.96
C GLN A 111 -2.30 10.31 -6.40
N TRP A 112 -2.33 9.33 -7.32
CA TRP A 112 -2.16 9.55 -8.75
C TRP A 112 -3.19 10.53 -9.32
N LEU A 113 -4.49 10.33 -9.03
CA LEU A 113 -5.52 11.26 -9.48
C LEU A 113 -5.33 12.68 -8.93
N THR A 114 -4.86 12.80 -7.69
CA THR A 114 -4.57 14.10 -7.06
C THR A 114 -3.48 14.84 -7.81
N LEU A 115 -2.37 14.17 -8.14
CA LEU A 115 -1.26 14.76 -8.88
C LEU A 115 -1.64 15.03 -10.35
N ARG A 116 -2.34 14.10 -10.99
CA ARG A 116 -2.80 14.22 -12.37
C ARG A 116 -3.70 15.43 -12.56
N ARG A 117 -4.63 15.69 -11.63
CA ARG A 117 -5.52 16.87 -11.68
C ARG A 117 -4.78 18.18 -11.46
N ALA A 118 -3.73 18.16 -10.65
CA ALA A 118 -2.98 19.36 -10.33
C ALA A 118 -2.08 19.82 -11.50
N GLY A 119 -1.68 18.90 -12.38
CA GLY A 119 -0.99 19.18 -13.65
C GLY A 119 0.47 19.63 -13.49
N GLY A 120 1.35 19.01 -14.28
CA GLY A 120 2.77 19.36 -14.33
C GLY A 120 3.60 18.89 -13.12
N ALA A 121 4.84 19.36 -13.04
CA ALA A 121 5.78 18.96 -11.99
C ALA A 121 5.28 19.37 -10.59
N PRO A 122 5.64 18.63 -9.52
CA PRO A 122 5.25 18.94 -8.14
C PRO A 122 5.81 20.30 -7.70
N ARG A 123 4.93 21.29 -7.44
CA ARG A 123 5.32 22.65 -7.05
C ARG A 123 5.07 22.93 -5.58
N THR A 124 3.99 22.40 -5.01
CA THR A 124 3.64 22.62 -3.60
C THR A 124 4.25 21.56 -2.69
N GLU A 125 4.47 21.91 -1.42
CA GLU A 125 4.93 20.93 -0.41
C GLU A 125 3.96 19.75 -0.27
N GLN A 126 2.66 19.99 -0.45
CA GLN A 126 1.66 18.94 -0.46
C GLN A 126 1.87 17.97 -1.64
N GLN A 127 2.07 18.47 -2.85
CA GLN A 127 2.34 17.62 -4.02
C GLN A 127 3.64 16.81 -3.83
N LYS A 128 4.69 17.42 -3.28
CA LYS A 128 5.95 16.71 -2.98
C LYS A 128 5.72 15.58 -1.98
N ARG A 129 4.92 15.79 -0.94
CA ARG A 129 4.53 14.74 0.02
C ARG A 129 3.72 13.63 -0.65
N THR A 130 2.78 13.98 -1.53
CA THR A 130 2.01 12.99 -2.29
C THR A 130 2.90 12.15 -3.21
N VAL A 131 3.86 12.78 -3.89
CA VAL A 131 4.84 12.06 -4.73
C VAL A 131 5.70 11.10 -3.92
N ARG A 132 6.19 11.53 -2.75
CA ARG A 132 6.95 10.63 -1.85
C ARG A 132 6.09 9.45 -1.42
N CYS A 133 4.85 9.70 -0.97
CA CYS A 133 3.96 8.62 -0.58
C CYS A 133 3.71 7.64 -1.72
N LEU A 134 3.55 8.14 -2.95
CA LEU A 134 3.32 7.34 -4.14
C LEU A 134 4.56 6.47 -4.47
N ARG A 135 5.77 7.04 -4.40
CA ARG A 135 7.04 6.31 -4.54
C ARG A 135 7.19 5.21 -3.48
N ASP A 136 6.99 5.56 -2.22
CA ASP A 136 7.11 4.63 -1.09
C ASP A 136 6.09 3.49 -1.21
N THR A 137 4.88 3.79 -1.68
CA THR A 137 3.82 2.80 -1.91
C THR A 137 4.18 1.83 -3.04
N VAL A 138 4.78 2.32 -4.14
CA VAL A 138 5.26 1.47 -5.24
C VAL A 138 6.38 0.54 -4.76
N LEU A 139 7.37 1.05 -4.03
CA LEU A 139 8.46 0.23 -3.50
C LEU A 139 7.95 -0.80 -2.48
N LEU A 140 6.97 -0.45 -1.66
CA LEU A 140 6.31 -1.39 -0.75
C LEU A 140 5.58 -2.49 -1.53
N LEU A 141 4.82 -2.13 -2.57
CA LEU A 141 4.09 -3.08 -3.41
C LEU A 141 5.02 -4.04 -4.15
N HIS A 142 6.13 -3.53 -4.66
CA HIS A 142 7.20 -4.36 -5.25
C HIS A 142 7.84 -5.27 -4.21
N GLY A 143 8.17 -4.75 -3.02
CA GLY A 143 8.68 -5.58 -1.94
C GLY A 143 7.72 -6.70 -1.51
N LEU A 144 6.41 -6.48 -1.61
CA LEU A 144 5.39 -7.50 -1.38
C LEU A 144 5.35 -8.52 -2.53
N SER A 145 5.38 -8.09 -3.79
CA SER A 145 5.37 -9.01 -4.94
C SER A 145 6.56 -9.97 -4.95
N GLN A 146 7.73 -9.52 -4.48
CA GLN A 146 8.92 -10.36 -4.36
C GLN A 146 8.86 -11.38 -3.21
N LYS A 147 8.05 -11.13 -2.16
CA LYS A 147 7.99 -11.95 -0.94
C LYS A 147 6.77 -12.85 -0.89
N ASP A 148 5.66 -12.41 -1.49
CA ASP A 148 4.37 -13.07 -1.43
C ASP A 148 4.14 -13.93 -2.68
N LYS A 149 4.22 -15.25 -2.51
CA LYS A 149 3.96 -16.21 -3.59
C LYS A 149 2.52 -16.17 -4.11
N LEU A 150 1.60 -15.58 -3.34
CA LEU A 150 0.19 -15.43 -3.71
C LEU A 150 -0.14 -14.01 -4.18
N PHE A 151 0.87 -13.16 -4.42
CA PHE A 151 0.66 -11.77 -4.81
C PHE A 151 -0.29 -11.63 -6.01
N THR A 152 -0.10 -12.41 -7.08
CA THR A 152 -0.99 -12.40 -8.25
C THR A 152 -2.43 -12.76 -7.89
N VAL A 153 -2.63 -13.69 -6.95
CA VAL A 153 -3.98 -14.06 -6.45
C VAL A 153 -4.59 -12.89 -5.67
N HIS A 154 -3.81 -12.21 -4.84
CA HIS A 154 -4.26 -11.03 -4.10
C HIS A 154 -4.62 -9.85 -5.02
N CYS A 155 -3.95 -9.74 -6.17
CA CYS A 155 -4.30 -8.76 -7.20
C CYS A 155 -5.67 -9.01 -7.86
N VAL A 156 -6.16 -10.26 -7.94
CA VAL A 156 -7.39 -10.60 -8.68
C VAL A 156 -8.59 -9.76 -8.25
N GLU A 157 -8.75 -9.50 -6.94
CA GLU A 157 -9.87 -8.72 -6.41
C GLU A 157 -9.84 -7.25 -6.81
N VAL A 158 -8.66 -6.74 -7.17
CA VAL A 158 -8.45 -5.35 -7.58
C VAL A 158 -7.89 -5.22 -8.99
N LEU A 159 -7.90 -6.29 -9.79
CA LEU A 159 -7.16 -6.37 -11.05
C LEU A 159 -7.50 -5.22 -11.99
N HIS A 160 -8.78 -4.94 -12.18
CA HIS A 160 -9.22 -3.82 -13.03
C HIS A 160 -8.66 -2.46 -12.57
N GLN A 161 -8.65 -2.22 -11.25
CA GLN A 161 -8.10 -0.98 -10.70
C GLN A 161 -6.57 -0.98 -10.77
N TYR A 162 -5.93 -2.12 -10.52
CA TYR A 162 -4.49 -2.30 -10.61
C TYR A 162 -3.98 -2.00 -12.03
N ASP A 163 -4.58 -2.62 -13.05
CA ASP A 163 -4.25 -2.45 -14.47
C ASP A 163 -4.45 -1.01 -14.95
N GLN A 164 -5.42 -0.30 -14.38
CA GLN A 164 -5.63 1.11 -14.68
C GLN A 164 -4.61 2.02 -14.00
N VAL A 165 -4.27 1.72 -12.75
CA VAL A 165 -3.47 2.59 -11.88
C VAL A 165 -1.99 2.48 -12.20
N MET A 166 -1.47 1.26 -12.35
CA MET A 166 -0.04 1.02 -12.45
C MET A 166 0.62 1.71 -13.65
N PRO A 167 0.08 1.67 -14.88
CA PRO A 167 0.65 2.40 -16.00
C PRO A 167 0.63 3.91 -15.79
N GLY A 168 -0.44 4.44 -15.15
CA GLY A 168 -0.58 5.87 -14.87
C GLY A 168 0.41 6.36 -13.81
N VAL A 169 0.62 5.56 -12.76
CA VAL A 169 1.62 5.79 -11.71
C VAL A 169 3.03 5.70 -12.29
N SER A 170 3.28 4.69 -13.12
CA SER A 170 4.55 4.46 -13.79
C SER A 170 4.96 5.64 -14.66
N MET A 171 4.06 6.10 -15.54
CA MET A 171 4.29 7.29 -16.37
C MET A 171 4.56 8.54 -15.52
N LEU A 172 3.86 8.69 -14.39
CA LEU A 172 4.04 9.83 -13.51
C LEU A 172 5.43 9.80 -12.85
N ILE A 173 5.83 8.69 -12.24
CA ILE A 173 7.14 8.57 -11.59
C ILE A 173 8.25 8.77 -12.61
N ARG A 174 8.20 8.08 -13.76
CA ARG A 174 9.22 8.19 -14.83
C ARG A 174 9.35 9.60 -15.42
N GLY A 175 8.31 10.42 -15.31
CA GLY A 175 8.35 11.82 -15.70
C GLY A 175 9.03 12.76 -14.70
N LEU A 176 9.43 12.26 -13.52
CA LEU A 176 10.14 13.05 -12.51
C LEU A 176 11.64 13.14 -12.84
N PRO A 177 12.34 14.23 -12.44
CA PRO A 177 13.74 14.43 -12.80
C PRO A 177 14.73 13.59 -11.99
N ASP A 178 14.29 13.00 -10.88
CA ASP A 178 15.12 12.35 -9.84
C ASP A 178 14.71 10.89 -9.60
N VAL A 179 14.28 10.19 -10.65
CA VAL A 179 13.95 8.75 -10.58
C VAL A 179 15.22 7.93 -10.38
N THR A 180 15.14 6.94 -9.52
CA THR A 180 16.23 6.01 -9.20
C THR A 180 16.10 4.71 -9.97
N ASP A 181 17.23 4.03 -10.23
CA ASP A 181 17.24 2.71 -10.89
C ASP A 181 16.36 1.68 -10.17
N CYS A 182 16.30 1.76 -8.84
CA CYS A 182 15.43 0.90 -8.03
C CYS A 182 13.94 1.15 -8.30
N GLU A 183 13.54 2.41 -8.48
CA GLU A 183 12.16 2.76 -8.83
C GLU A 183 11.82 2.31 -10.26
N GLU A 184 12.75 2.43 -11.20
CA GLU A 184 12.54 1.96 -12.58
C GLU A 184 12.31 0.45 -12.63
N ALA A 185 13.18 -0.33 -12.00
CA ALA A 185 13.07 -1.79 -11.92
C ALA A 185 11.78 -2.22 -11.22
N ALA A 186 11.43 -1.59 -10.11
CA ALA A 186 10.18 -1.88 -9.40
C ALA A 186 8.94 -1.63 -10.28
N LEU A 187 8.95 -0.56 -11.07
CA LEU A 187 7.86 -0.23 -11.99
C LEU A 187 7.78 -1.21 -13.16
N ASP A 188 8.91 -1.66 -13.71
CA ASP A 188 8.92 -2.67 -14.77
C ASP A 188 8.35 -4.00 -14.27
N ASP A 189 8.82 -4.48 -13.12
CA ASP A 189 8.32 -5.73 -12.52
C ASP A 189 6.83 -5.67 -12.19
N LEU A 190 6.35 -4.55 -11.64
CA LEU A 190 4.94 -4.40 -11.26
C LEU A 190 3.99 -4.14 -12.45
N CYS A 191 4.51 -3.60 -13.56
CA CYS A 191 3.74 -3.34 -14.78
C CYS A 191 3.87 -4.46 -15.81
N ALA A 192 4.76 -5.43 -15.62
CA ALA A 192 4.85 -6.60 -16.46
C ALA A 192 3.51 -7.33 -16.41
N THR A 193 2.73 -7.18 -17.49
CA THR A 193 1.67 -8.12 -17.79
C THR A 193 2.32 -9.50 -17.91
N GLU A 194 1.66 -10.56 -17.46
CA GLU A 194 2.01 -11.93 -17.83
C GLU A 194 1.80 -12.10 -19.35
N THR A 195 2.61 -11.42 -20.16
CA THR A 195 2.73 -11.55 -21.60
C THR A 195 4.13 -12.11 -21.83
N ASP A 196 4.20 -13.43 -21.74
CA ASP A 196 5.07 -14.33 -22.50
C ASP A 196 5.30 -15.61 -21.68
N VAL A 197 4.25 -16.43 -21.58
CA VAL A 197 4.43 -17.87 -21.41
C VAL A 197 3.95 -18.50 -22.73
N ASP A 198 4.90 -18.60 -23.66
CA ASP A 198 5.00 -19.61 -24.72
C ASP A 198 3.69 -20.17 -25.32
N ASP A 199 3.34 -19.72 -26.53
CA ASP A 199 2.70 -20.61 -27.51
C ASP A 199 3.60 -20.73 -28.76
N PRO A 200 4.61 -21.62 -28.74
CA PRO A 200 5.33 -22.03 -29.93
C PRO A 200 4.74 -23.34 -30.48
N ASP A 201 3.47 -23.36 -30.87
CA ASP A 201 2.94 -24.43 -31.73
C ASP A 201 2.30 -23.85 -33.00
N MET A 202 3.15 -23.38 -33.91
CA MET A 202 2.86 -23.40 -35.35
C MET A 202 4.06 -23.89 -36.14
N ASP A 203 4.23 -25.21 -36.17
CA ASP A 203 4.76 -25.87 -37.36
C ASP A 203 3.98 -27.17 -37.63
N CYS A 204 3.16 -27.15 -38.67
CA CYS A 204 2.61 -28.34 -39.31
C CYS A 204 2.70 -28.11 -40.82
N GLY A 205 3.90 -28.33 -41.36
CA GLY A 205 4.12 -28.70 -42.75
C GLY A 205 3.72 -30.13 -43.05
#